data_AF-A0A4S1CM26-F1
#
_entry.id   AF-A0A4S1CM26-F1
#
_cell.length_a   1.000
_cell.length_b   1.000
_cell.length_c   1.000
_cell.angle_alpha   90.00
_cell.angle_beta   90.00
_cell.angle_gamma   90.00
#
_symmetry.space_group_name_H-M   'P 1'
#
loop_
_entity.id
_entity.type
_entity.pdbx_description
1 polymer ?
#
loop_
_entity_poly.entity_id
_entity_poly.type
_entity_poly.pdbx_seq_one_letter_code
_entity_poly.pdbx_strand_id
1 'polypeptide(L)'
;MLFARHHKDKRHGLLLDHPLDDPSCCRECAALCCRSFPNVDLTWEEYLRLEELGATRLHFSLYGPHKLIIENGCEFLDGNRCGIYEGRPAICRRFFCRPAPD
;
A
#
# COMPACT_ATOMS: atom_id res chain seq x y z
N MET A 1 12.40 11.05 36.71
CA MET A 1 12.43 11.35 35.27
C MET A 1 11.21 10.68 34.64
N LEU A 2 10.27 11.48 34.15
CA LEU A 2 9.00 11.03 33.57
C LEU A 2 9.27 10.34 32.24
N PHE A 3 8.90 9.06 32.12
CA PHE A 3 8.84 8.39 30.83
C PHE A 3 7.77 9.07 30.00
N ALA A 4 8.19 9.86 29.01
CA ALA A 4 7.31 10.32 27.95
C ALA A 4 6.74 9.08 27.27
N ARG A 5 5.48 8.74 27.58
CA ARG A 5 4.68 7.80 26.80
C ARG A 5 4.60 8.41 25.41
N HIS A 6 5.49 7.97 24.51
CA HIS A 6 5.27 8.11 23.08
C HIS A 6 3.91 7.46 22.81
N HIS A 7 2.88 8.28 22.64
CA HIS A 7 1.66 7.85 21.98
C HIS A 7 2.12 7.33 20.62
N LYS A 8 2.22 6.00 20.50
CA LYS A 8 2.31 5.37 19.19
C LYS A 8 0.97 5.68 18.54
N ASP A 9 0.93 6.72 17.72
CA ASP A 9 -0.17 6.94 16.78
C ASP A 9 -0.39 5.60 16.07
N LYS A 10 -1.43 4.88 16.48
CA LYS A 10 -1.79 3.60 15.89
C LYS A 10 -2.43 3.88 14.55
N ARG A 11 -1.62 4.23 13.56
CA ARG A 11 -2.10 4.31 12.19
C ARG A 11 -2.32 2.88 11.70
N HIS A 12 -3.38 2.67 10.96
CA HIS A 12 -3.68 1.36 10.37
C HIS A 12 -3.82 1.53 8.87
N GLY A 13 -3.18 0.63 8.11
CA GLY A 13 -3.43 0.51 6.69
C GLY A 13 -4.83 -0.07 6.46
N LEU A 14 -5.57 0.57 5.58
CA LEU A 14 -6.87 0.11 5.10
C LEU A 14 -6.78 -0.09 3.59
N LEU A 15 -7.44 -1.12 3.10
CA LEU A 15 -7.63 -1.34 1.67
C LEU A 15 -9.08 -0.98 1.36
N LEU A 16 -9.28 0.09 0.62
CA LEU A 16 -10.60 0.57 0.22
C LEU A 16 -11.14 -0.24 -0.98
N ASP A 17 -12.45 -0.28 -1.12
CA ASP A 17 -13.12 -0.89 -2.27
C ASP A 17 -12.96 -0.04 -3.54
N HIS A 18 -12.72 1.26 -3.39
CA HIS A 18 -12.51 2.21 -4.48
C HIS A 18 -11.22 3.02 -4.27
N PRO A 19 -10.55 3.45 -5.36
CA PRO A 19 -9.37 4.28 -5.25
C PRO A 19 -9.70 5.63 -4.62
N LEU A 20 -8.88 6.06 -3.67
CA LEU A 20 -8.96 7.38 -3.06
C LEU A 20 -7.66 8.13 -3.36
N ASP A 21 -7.76 9.18 -4.18
CA ASP A 21 -6.61 9.99 -4.56
C ASP A 21 -6.34 11.08 -3.52
N ASP A 22 -6.15 10.66 -2.26
CA ASP A 22 -5.83 11.59 -1.18
C ASP A 22 -4.32 11.94 -1.22
N PRO A 23 -3.96 13.23 -1.41
CA PRO A 23 -2.57 13.69 -1.51
C PRO A 23 -1.77 13.53 -0.21
N SER A 24 -2.44 13.27 0.93
CA SER A 24 -1.80 13.02 2.22
C SER A 24 -1.31 11.57 2.37
N CYS A 25 -1.85 10.63 1.57
CA CYS A 25 -1.43 9.23 1.58
C CYS A 25 0.08 9.10 1.28
N CYS A 26 0.75 8.12 1.88
CA CYS A 26 2.20 7.91 1.84
C CYS A 26 3.07 9.03 2.45
N ARG A 27 2.70 10.32 2.31
CA ARG A 27 3.44 11.47 2.86
C ARG A 27 3.43 11.47 4.38
N GLU A 28 2.28 11.21 4.97
CA GLU A 28 2.11 11.23 6.43
C GLU A 28 2.30 9.85 7.04
N CYS A 29 1.88 8.78 6.34
CA CYS A 29 1.84 7.45 6.93
C CYS A 29 3.17 6.66 6.89
N ALA A 30 4.26 7.23 6.39
CA ALA A 30 5.57 6.57 6.31
C ALA A 30 5.52 5.17 5.67
N ALA A 31 4.78 5.05 4.55
CA ALA A 31 4.54 3.81 3.81
C ALA A 31 3.77 2.70 4.56
N LEU A 32 3.16 3.02 5.71
CA LEU A 32 2.40 2.04 6.50
C LEU A 32 1.23 1.44 5.71
N CYS A 33 0.59 2.21 4.82
CA CYS A 33 -0.53 1.74 4.00
C CYS A 33 -0.12 0.54 3.14
N CYS A 34 1.07 0.59 2.51
CA CYS A 34 1.59 -0.50 1.70
C CYS A 34 2.10 -1.67 2.56
N ARG A 35 2.73 -1.39 3.70
CA ARG A 35 3.32 -2.43 4.58
C ARG A 35 2.28 -3.20 5.41
N SER A 36 1.03 -2.73 5.46
CA SER A 36 -0.02 -3.34 6.30
C SER A 36 -0.62 -4.61 5.69
N PHE A 37 -0.35 -4.90 4.42
CA PHE A 37 -0.93 -6.03 3.71
C PHE A 37 0.19 -6.94 3.20
N PRO A 38 0.14 -8.25 3.45
CA PRO A 38 1.15 -9.18 2.94
C PRO A 38 0.93 -9.52 1.46
N ASN A 39 -0.33 -9.51 1.02
CA ASN A 39 -0.75 -9.68 -0.36
C ASN A 39 -2.10 -9.01 -0.59
N VAL A 40 -2.39 -8.66 -1.84
CA VAL A 40 -3.68 -8.09 -2.25
C VAL A 40 -4.11 -8.70 -3.57
N ASP A 41 -5.40 -9.04 -3.66
CA ASP A 41 -6.01 -9.54 -4.88
C ASP A 41 -6.15 -8.42 -5.92
N LEU A 42 -5.82 -8.76 -7.15
CA LEU A 42 -5.77 -7.88 -8.31
C LEU A 42 -6.78 -8.33 -9.36
N THR A 43 -7.39 -7.36 -10.02
CA THR A 43 -7.99 -7.60 -11.35
C THR A 43 -6.90 -7.82 -12.40
N TRP A 44 -7.28 -8.34 -13.56
CA TRP A 44 -6.35 -8.51 -14.67
C TRP A 44 -5.73 -7.18 -15.14
N GLU A 45 -6.52 -6.10 -15.17
CA GLU A 45 -6.05 -4.76 -15.53
C GLU A 45 -5.04 -4.21 -14.51
N GLU A 46 -5.30 -4.41 -13.21
CA GLU A 46 -4.38 -4.01 -12.15
C GLU A 46 -3.06 -4.81 -12.21
N TYR A 47 -3.13 -6.10 -12.55
CA TYR A 47 -1.96 -6.95 -12.73
C TYR A 47 -1.07 -6.43 -13.87
N LEU A 48 -1.64 -6.25 -15.06
CA LEU A 48 -0.88 -5.76 -16.22
C LEU A 48 -0.28 -4.38 -15.95
N ARG A 49 -1.03 -3.49 -15.29
CA ARG A 49 -0.52 -2.15 -15.00
C ARG A 49 0.66 -2.18 -14.03
N LEU A 50 0.63 -3.07 -13.03
CA LEU A 50 1.76 -3.25 -12.12
C LEU A 50 2.96 -3.88 -12.84
N GLU A 51 2.72 -4.85 -13.72
CA GLU A 51 3.76 -5.48 -14.55
C GLU A 51 4.44 -4.44 -15.45
N GLU A 52 3.68 -3.57 -16.12
CA GLU A 52 4.19 -2.46 -16.94
C GLU A 52 5.04 -1.47 -16.15
N LEU A 53 4.70 -1.24 -14.87
CA LEU A 53 5.46 -0.39 -13.96
C LEU A 53 6.73 -1.08 -13.44
N GLY A 54 6.94 -2.35 -13.78
CA GLY A 54 8.11 -3.13 -13.39
C GLY A 54 7.93 -3.90 -12.08
N ALA A 55 6.70 -4.19 -11.65
CA ALA A 55 6.46 -5.03 -10.48
C ALA A 55 6.97 -6.44 -10.73
N THR A 56 7.88 -6.90 -9.86
CA THR A 56 8.51 -8.21 -9.90
C THR A 56 7.79 -9.22 -9.01
N ARG A 57 6.98 -8.75 -8.05
CA ARG A 57 6.34 -9.59 -7.02
C ARG A 57 4.86 -9.79 -7.31
N LEU A 58 4.56 -10.27 -8.51
CA LEU A 58 3.22 -10.56 -8.98
C LEU A 58 2.99 -12.08 -9.04
N HIS A 59 1.86 -12.53 -8.48
CA HIS A 59 1.42 -13.91 -8.59
C HIS A 59 0.30 -14.02 -9.62
N PHE A 60 0.58 -14.74 -10.70
CA PHE A 60 -0.42 -15.09 -11.70
C PHE A 60 -1.16 -16.37 -11.30
N SER A 61 -2.50 -16.35 -11.38
CA SER A 61 -3.37 -17.50 -11.11
C SER A 61 -4.25 -17.78 -12.33
N LEU A 62 -4.41 -19.06 -12.68
CA LEU A 62 -5.25 -19.52 -13.79
C LEU A 62 -6.73 -19.72 -13.40
N TYR A 63 -6.99 -19.91 -12.10
CA TYR A 63 -8.31 -20.33 -11.60
C TYR A 63 -8.81 -19.44 -10.45
N GLY A 64 -8.12 -18.34 -10.16
CA GLY A 64 -8.44 -17.45 -9.04
C GLY A 64 -7.87 -16.05 -9.26
N PRO A 65 -7.97 -15.17 -8.24
CA PRO A 65 -7.46 -13.82 -8.34
C PRO A 65 -5.94 -13.81 -8.52
N HIS A 66 -5.45 -12.91 -9.38
CA HIS A 66 -4.04 -12.56 -9.41
C HIS A 66 -3.69 -11.80 -8.13
N LYS A 67 -2.43 -11.83 -7.69
CA LYS A 67 -2.05 -11.19 -6.43
C LYS A 67 -0.81 -10.33 -6.57
N LEU A 68 -0.82 -9.18 -5.91
CA LEU A 68 0.38 -8.43 -5.59
C LEU A 68 0.94 -8.98 -4.27
N ILE A 69 2.19 -9.43 -4.28
CA ILE A 69 2.89 -9.88 -3.08
C ILE A 69 3.69 -8.72 -2.51
N ILE A 70 3.36 -8.32 -1.27
CA ILE A 70 4.00 -7.21 -0.56
C ILE A 70 4.78 -7.73 0.67
N GLU A 71 4.92 -9.05 0.81
CA GLU A 71 5.68 -9.68 1.89
C GLU A 71 7.11 -9.13 1.96
N ASN A 72 7.51 -8.62 3.12
CA ASN A 72 8.76 -7.87 3.35
C ASN A 72 8.83 -6.46 2.73
N GLY A 73 7.68 -5.88 2.38
CA GLY A 73 7.57 -4.51 1.88
C GLY A 73 7.26 -4.44 0.38
N CYS A 74 6.68 -3.30 -0.01
CA CYS A 74 6.36 -3.03 -1.41
C CYS A 74 7.65 -2.62 -2.14
N GLU A 75 7.87 -3.20 -3.33
CA GLU A 75 9.07 -2.99 -4.12
C GLU A 75 9.22 -1.56 -4.66
N PHE A 76 8.11 -0.83 -4.78
CA PHE A 76 8.11 0.58 -5.17
C PHE A 76 8.36 1.54 -4.00
N LEU A 77 8.70 1.05 -2.81
CA LEU A 77 9.03 1.92 -1.68
C LEU A 77 10.44 2.47 -1.82
N ASP A 78 10.55 3.79 -1.76
CA ASP A 78 11.81 4.50 -1.57
C ASP A 78 11.87 4.97 -0.10
N GLY A 79 12.53 4.17 0.73
CA GLY A 79 12.55 4.32 2.19
C GLY A 79 11.15 4.25 2.81
N ASN A 80 10.65 5.38 3.30
CA ASN A 80 9.34 5.50 3.96
C ASN A 80 8.28 6.14 3.05
N ARG A 81 8.51 6.20 1.75
CA ARG A 81 7.59 6.80 0.76
C ARG A 81 7.40 5.87 -0.42
N CYS A 82 6.31 6.07 -1.16
CA CYS A 82 6.10 5.39 -2.43
C CYS A 82 6.85 6.15 -3.54
N GLY A 83 7.79 5.48 -4.21
CA GLY A 83 8.58 6.06 -5.30
C GLY A 83 7.76 6.32 -6.57
N ILE A 84 6.65 5.58 -6.77
CA ILE A 84 5.73 5.77 -7.89
C ILE A 84 4.50 6.61 -7.51
N TYR A 85 4.59 7.49 -6.51
CA TYR A 85 3.42 8.18 -5.94
C TYR A 85 2.51 8.85 -6.97
N GLU A 86 3.11 9.61 -7.90
CA GLU A 86 2.41 10.31 -8.99
C GLU A 86 1.86 9.31 -10.04
N GLY A 87 2.57 8.20 -10.25
CA GLY A 87 2.21 7.14 -11.20
C GLY A 87 1.38 6.00 -10.60
N ARG A 88 0.84 6.16 -9.39
CA ARG A 88 0.16 5.07 -8.67
C ARG A 88 -1.02 4.52 -9.48
N PRO A 89 -1.06 3.20 -9.74
CA PRO A 89 -2.23 2.57 -10.35
C PRO A 89 -3.41 2.58 -9.38
N ALA A 90 -4.61 2.30 -9.89
CA ALA A 90 -5.86 2.30 -9.11
C ALA A 90 -5.76 1.45 -7.84
N ILE A 91 -5.15 0.26 -7.93
CA ILE A 91 -4.87 -0.60 -6.78
C ILE A 91 -4.07 0.10 -5.68
N CYS A 92 -3.01 0.82 -6.05
CA CYS A 92 -2.17 1.54 -5.09
C CYS A 92 -2.90 2.71 -4.43
N ARG A 93 -3.90 3.30 -5.11
CA ARG A 93 -4.76 4.37 -4.58
C ARG A 93 -5.84 3.85 -3.63
N ARG A 94 -6.07 2.53 -3.57
CA ARG A 94 -6.97 1.91 -2.57
C ARG A 94 -6.30 1.78 -1.20
N PHE A 95 -4.98 1.79 -1.14
CA PHE A 95 -4.24 1.75 0.13
C PHE A 95 -4.33 3.11 0.82
N PHE A 96 -5.02 3.13 1.95
CA PHE A 96 -5.24 4.31 2.75
C PHE A 96 -4.64 4.12 4.15
N CYS A 97 -4.27 5.21 4.82
CA CYS A 97 -3.90 5.18 6.23
C CYS A 97 -4.84 6.06 7.03
N ARG A 98 -5.57 5.44 7.95
CA ARG A 98 -6.41 6.19 8.90
C ARG A 98 -5.62 6.44 10.19
N PRO A 99 -5.63 7.67 10.74
CA PRO A 99 -5.28 7.86 12.14
C PRO A 99 -6.28 7.04 12.99
N ALA A 100 -5.80 6.33 14.02
CA ALA A 100 -6.72 5.70 14.97
C ALA A 100 -7.62 6.77 15.59
N PRO A 101 -8.92 6.47 15.80
CA PRO A 101 -9.74 7.29 16.67
C PRO A 101 -9.15 7.24 18.08
N ASP A 102 -9.05 8.41 18.72
CA ASP A 102 -8.64 8.57 20.13
C ASP A 102 -9.58 7.84 21.10
#